data_AF-A0A528CAD8-F1
#
_entry.id   AF-A0A528CAD8-F1
#
_cell.length_a   1.000
_cell.length_b   1.000
_cell.length_c   1.000
_cell.angle_alpha   90.00
_cell.angle_beta   90.00
_cell.angle_gamma   90.00
#
_symmetry.space_group_name_H-M   'P 1'
#
loop_
_entity.id
_entity.type
_entity.pdbx_description
1 polymer ?
#
loop_
_entity_poly.entity_id
_entity_poly.type
_entity_poly.pdbx_seq_one_letter_code
_entity_poly.pdbx_strand_id
1 'polypeptide(L)' 'RVLINELNTIPGFTDISMYSKAMAASGVSYCEIIDRLVAHGLARAGRSA' A
#
# COMPACT_ATOMS: atom_id res chain seq x y z
N ARG A 1 9.45 -5.47 -24.35
CA ARG A 1 9.36 -6.64 -23.44
C ARG A 1 9.36 -6.09 -22.01
N VAL A 2 8.39 -6.46 -21.18
CA VAL A 2 8.38 -6.11 -19.75
C VAL A 2 8.89 -7.32 -18.97
N LEU A 3 9.78 -7.08 -18.01
CA LEU A 3 10.31 -8.10 -17.09
C LEU A 3 9.98 -7.66 -15.68
N ILE A 4 9.40 -8.56 -14.88
CA ILE A 4 9.12 -8.31 -13.47
C ILE A 4 10.35 -8.75 -12.69
N ASN A 5 10.98 -7.81 -11.98
CA ASN A 5 12.16 -8.08 -11.17
C ASN A 5 11.80 -8.74 -9.84
N GLU A 6 10.91 -8.10 -9.07
CA GLU A 6 10.50 -8.56 -7.75
C GLU A 6 9.06 -8.10 -7.43
N LEU A 7 8.44 -8.80 -6.47
CA LEU A 7 7.21 -8.39 -5.81
C LEU A 7 7.52 -8.14 -4.34
N ASN A 8 7.32 -6.91 -3.87
CA ASN A 8 7.56 -6.54 -2.48
C ASN A 8 6.23 -6.44 -1.72
N THR A 9 6.00 -7.37 -0.78
CA THR A 9 4.77 -7.43 0.03
C THR A 9 4.81 -6.54 1.28
N ILE A 10 5.99 -6.07 1.68
CA ILE A 10 6.21 -5.14 2.80
C ILE A 10 7.17 -4.04 2.31
N PRO A 11 6.67 -3.09 1.50
CA PRO A 11 7.51 -2.02 1.00
C PRO A 11 7.93 -1.08 2.14
N GLY A 12 8.98 -0.30 1.90
CA GLY A 12 9.26 0.86 2.75
C GLY A 12 8.03 1.76 2.83
N PHE A 13 7.73 2.23 4.05
CA PHE A 13 6.46 2.89 4.36
C PHE A 13 6.61 4.26 5.01
N THR A 14 7.78 4.89 4.87
CA THR A 14 7.93 6.32 5.22
C THR A 14 7.28 7.20 4.15
N ASP A 15 7.10 8.48 4.44
CA ASP A 15 6.63 9.49 3.48
C ASP A 15 7.56 9.64 2.26
N ILE A 16 8.87 9.39 2.42
CA ILE A 16 9.84 9.42 1.33
C ILE A 16 9.94 8.11 0.53
N SER A 17 9.26 7.04 0.96
CA SER A 17 9.32 5.73 0.32
C SER A 17 8.61 5.69 -1.03
N MET A 18 9.07 4.82 -1.95
CA MET A 18 8.55 4.76 -3.32
C MET A 18 7.06 4.40 -3.40
N TYR A 19 6.59 3.50 -2.52
CA TYR A 19 5.17 3.15 -2.46
C TYR A 19 4.30 4.38 -2.13
N SER A 20 4.65 5.11 -1.06
CA SER A 20 3.98 6.34 -0.64
C SER A 20 4.01 7.41 -1.75
N LYS A 21 5.15 7.61 -2.42
CA LYS A 21 5.28 8.58 -3.51
C LYS A 21 4.44 8.23 -4.74
N ALA A 22 4.41 6.97 -5.14
CA ALA A 22 3.61 6.53 -6.29
C ALA A 22 2.11 6.70 -6.05
N MET A 23 1.65 6.42 -4.82
CA MET A 23 0.26 6.65 -4.41
C MET A 23 -0.07 8.15 -4.35
N ALA A 24 0.84 8.99 -3.83
CA ALA A 24 0.65 10.44 -3.84
C ALA A 24 0.54 10.98 -5.27
N ALA A 25 1.36 10.49 -6.20
CA ALA A 25 1.30 10.86 -7.61
C ALA A 25 -0.01 10.41 -8.30
N SER A 26 -0.70 9.40 -7.77
CA SER A 26 -2.04 8.98 -8.23
C SER A 26 -3.19 9.68 -7.48
N GLY A 27 -2.89 10.65 -6.61
CA GLY A 27 -3.87 11.45 -5.88
C GLY A 27 -4.30 10.88 -4.53
N VAL A 28 -3.61 9.85 -4.02
CA VAL A 28 -3.91 9.24 -2.71
C VAL A 28 -2.91 9.72 -1.67
N SER A 29 -3.38 10.44 -0.66
CA SER A 29 -2.52 11.00 0.38
C SER A 29 -1.94 9.92 1.30
N TYR A 30 -0.80 10.18 1.96
CA TYR A 30 -0.18 9.23 2.87
C TYR A 30 -1.12 8.76 3.99
N CYS A 31 -1.87 9.69 4.62
CA CYS A 31 -2.86 9.34 5.64
C CYS A 31 -3.95 8.42 5.08
N GLU A 32 -4.42 8.70 3.87
CA GLU A 32 -5.44 7.89 3.21
C GLU A 32 -4.95 6.47 2.89
N ILE A 33 -3.67 6.31 2.52
CA ILE A 33 -3.08 4.97 2.33
C ILE A 33 -3.15 4.17 3.64
N ILE A 34 -2.79 4.79 4.76
CA ILE A 34 -2.83 4.15 6.09
C ILE A 34 -4.25 3.71 6.41
N ASP A 35 -5.23 4.62 6.27
CA ASP A 35 -6.64 4.33 6.53
C ASP A 35 -7.14 3.15 5.68
N ARG A 36 -6.81 3.15 4.37
CA ARG A 36 -7.18 2.08 3.44
C ARG A 36 -6.57 0.74 3.85
N LEU A 37 -5.27 0.68 4.19
CA LEU A 37 -4.61 -0.57 4.56
C LEU A 37 -5.15 -1.16 5.86
N VAL A 38 -5.42 -0.33 6.87
CA VAL A 38 -6.03 -0.76 8.13
C VAL A 38 -7.43 -1.31 7.87
N ALA A 39 -8.26 -0.59 7.10
CA ALA A 39 -9.60 -1.04 6.72
C ALA A 39 -9.56 -2.39 5.98
N HIS A 40 -8.65 -2.56 5.01
CA HIS A 40 -8.46 -3.83 4.32
C HIS A 40 -8.03 -4.97 5.25
N GLY A 41 -7.17 -4.69 6.23
CA GLY A 41 -6.74 -5.65 7.24
C GLY A 41 -7.91 -6.16 8.08
N LEU A 42 -8.71 -5.24 8.64
CA LEU A 42 -9.89 -5.57 9.44
C LEU A 42 -10.95 -6.33 8.62
N ALA A 43 -11.24 -5.86 7.41
CA ALA A 43 -12.20 -6.51 6.51
C ALA A 43 -11.76 -7.93 6.13
N ARG A 44 -10.45 -8.19 6.01
CA ARG A 44 -9.92 -9.53 5.77
C ARG A 44 -10.02 -10.43 6.99
N ALA A 45 -9.67 -9.91 8.17
CA ALA A 45 -9.77 -10.66 9.43
C ALA A 45 -11.22 -11.12 9.68
N GLY A 46 -12.21 -10.26 9.43
CA GLY A 46 -13.63 -10.60 9.59
C GLY A 46 -14.18 -11.66 8.63
N ARG A 47 -13.49 -11.97 7.52
CA ARG A 47 -13.88 -13.07 6.60
C ARG A 47 -13.36 -14.43 7.04
N SER A 48 -12.37 -14.45 7.94
CA SER A 48 -11.75 -15.67 8.45
C SER A 48 -12.42 -16.19 9.72
N ALA A 49 -13.46 -15.51 10.20
CA ALA A 49 -14.30 -15.90 11.33
C ALA A 49 -15.56 -16.63 10.85
#